data_AF-A0AAW0L4S4-F1
#
_entry.id   AF-A0AAW0L4S4-F1
#
_cell.length_a   1.000
_cell.length_b   1.000
_cell.length_c   1.000
_cell.angle_alpha   90.00
_cell.angle_beta   90.00
_cell.angle_gamma   90.00
#
_symmetry.space_group_name_H-M   'P 1'
#
loop_
_entity.id
_entity.type
_entity.pdbx_description
1 polymer ?
#
loop_
_entity_poly.entity_id
_entity_poly.type
_entity_poly.pdbx_seq_one_letter_code
_entity_poly.pdbx_strand_id
1 'polypeptide(L)'
;MGVLRDIWVMEEYGVAESWTRKYTVPMIRVEFVNFYGCTDNGELFIKNATRLISFDPESQKQNILAIEDADWVGFTANSMESLILLDGGK
;
A
#
# COMPACT_ATOMS: atom_id res chain seq x y z
N MET A 1 20.79 1.10 7.93
CA MET A 1 20.65 0.58 6.55
C MET A 1 19.17 0.58 6.19
N GLY A 2 18.73 1.34 5.18
CA GLY A 2 17.33 1.33 4.74
C GLY A 2 16.96 0.04 4.00
N VAL A 3 15.68 -0.30 3.97
CA VAL A 3 15.12 -1.37 3.12
C VAL A 3 14.28 -0.71 2.03
N LEU A 4 14.35 -1.27 0.82
CA LEU A 4 13.49 -0.87 -0.29
C LEU A 4 12.27 -1.78 -0.34
N ARG A 5 11.09 -1.20 -0.60
CA ARG A 5 9.84 -1.92 -0.82
C ARG A 5 9.28 -1.53 -2.17
N ASP A 6 8.87 -2.51 -2.96
CA ASP A 6 8.30 -2.27 -4.29
C ASP A 6 6.77 -2.30 -4.22
N ILE A 7 6.15 -1.39 -4.97
CA ILE A 7 4.70 -1.30 -5.14
C ILE A 7 4.37 -1.71 -6.56
N TRP A 8 3.51 -2.71 -6.65
CA TRP A 8 3.04 -3.27 -7.90
C TRP A 8 1.57 -2.88 -8.10
N VAL A 9 1.22 -2.53 -9.33
CA VAL A 9 -0.14 -2.18 -9.74
C VAL A 9 -0.53 -3.07 -10.90
N MET A 10 -1.73 -3.64 -10.83
CA MET A 10 -2.34 -4.35 -11.93
C MET A 10 -3.00 -3.31 -12.85
N GLU A 11 -2.43 -3.06 -14.02
CA GLU A 11 -2.95 -2.06 -14.95
C GLU A 11 -4.24 -2.51 -15.63
N GLU A 12 -4.37 -3.80 -15.87
CA GLU A 12 -5.57 -4.43 -16.44
C GLU A 12 -6.11 -5.47 -15.47
N TYR A 13 -7.32 -5.21 -14.97
CA TYR A 13 -7.96 -6.01 -13.95
C TYR A 13 -8.15 -7.47 -14.38
N GLY A 14 -7.65 -8.41 -13.57
CA GLY A 14 -7.74 -9.85 -13.82
C GLY A 14 -6.64 -10.43 -14.73
N VAL A 15 -5.78 -9.60 -15.33
CA VAL A 15 -4.69 -10.05 -16.21
C VAL A 15 -3.39 -10.13 -15.41
N ALA A 16 -2.85 -11.34 -15.21
CA ALA A 16 -1.66 -11.55 -14.38
C ALA A 16 -0.40 -10.89 -14.99
N GLU A 17 -0.35 -10.76 -16.30
CA GLU A 17 0.77 -10.15 -17.02
C GLU A 17 0.75 -8.61 -16.94
N SER A 18 -0.36 -8.01 -16.49
CA SER A 18 -0.52 -6.55 -16.38
C SER A 18 0.04 -5.97 -15.08
N TRP A 19 0.59 -6.81 -14.18
CA TRP A 19 1.28 -6.34 -12.99
C TRP A 19 2.56 -5.60 -13.37
N THR A 20 2.55 -4.28 -13.18
CA THR A 20 3.71 -3.43 -13.40
C THR A 20 4.24 -2.92 -12.05
N ARG A 21 5.56 -2.92 -11.89
CA ARG A 21 6.20 -2.28 -10.74
C ARG A 21 6.16 -0.77 -10.95
N LYS A 22 5.38 -0.07 -10.14
CA LYS A 22 5.15 1.37 -10.32
C LYS A 22 6.09 2.23 -9.49
N TYR A 23 6.35 1.84 -8.24
CA TYR A 23 7.14 2.64 -7.30
C TYR A 23 8.08 1.78 -6.45
N THR A 24 9.22 2.35 -6.06
CA THR A 24 10.13 1.78 -5.07
C THR A 24 10.28 2.77 -3.93
N VAL A 25 9.87 2.33 -2.74
CA VAL A 25 9.78 3.17 -1.54
C VAL A 25 10.95 2.89 -0.60
N PRO A 26 11.78 3.89 -0.27
CA PRO A 26 12.79 3.75 0.76
C PRO A 26 12.15 3.80 2.14
N MET A 27 12.32 2.74 2.93
CA MET A 27 11.84 2.68 4.31
C MET A 27 12.98 2.42 5.29
N ILE A 28 12.81 2.97 6.50
CA ILE A 28 13.69 2.64 7.63
C ILE A 28 13.51 1.15 7.93
N ARG A 29 14.58 0.45 8.33
CA ARG A 29 14.54 -0.95 8.76
C ARG A 29 13.62 -1.09 9.96
N VAL A 30 12.36 -1.36 9.69
CA VAL A 30 11.35 -1.73 10.69
C VAL A 30 10.83 -3.10 10.30
N GLU A 31 10.76 -3.99 11.28
CA GLU A 31 10.35 -5.38 11.09
C GLU A 31 8.92 -5.48 10.54
N PHE A 32 8.10 -4.45 10.79
CA PHE A 32 6.72 -4.36 10.36
C PHE A 32 6.47 -3.03 9.64
N VAL A 33 6.06 -3.13 8.39
CA VAL A 33 5.49 -2.04 7.61
C VAL A 33 4.07 -2.47 7.28
N ASN A 34 3.08 -1.73 7.77
CA ASN A 34 1.69 -1.99 7.42
C ASN A 34 1.25 -0.98 6.37
N PHE A 35 0.68 -1.48 5.28
CA PHE A 35 0.05 -0.68 4.25
C PHE A 35 -1.47 -0.70 4.45
N TYR A 36 -2.09 0.47 4.45
CA TYR A 36 -3.53 0.62 4.75
C TYR A 36 -4.34 1.17 3.57
N GLY A 37 -3.70 1.44 2.42
CA GLY A 37 -4.36 1.94 1.22
C GLY A 37 -3.77 3.23 0.71
N CYS A 38 -4.52 3.91 -0.15
CA CYS A 38 -4.15 5.18 -0.77
C CYS A 38 -5.26 6.22 -0.62
N THR A 39 -4.87 7.50 -0.68
CA THR A 39 -5.79 8.63 -0.81
C THR A 39 -6.28 8.77 -2.25
N ASP A 40 -7.32 9.59 -2.44
CA ASP A 40 -7.76 10.06 -3.75
C ASP A 40 -6.65 10.81 -4.53
N ASN A 41 -5.65 11.35 -3.83
CA ASN A 41 -4.49 12.01 -4.42
C ASN A 41 -3.36 11.04 -4.78
N GLY A 42 -3.53 9.74 -4.54
CA GLY A 42 -2.50 8.72 -4.81
C GLY A 42 -1.41 8.60 -3.74
N GLU A 43 -1.48 9.39 -2.65
CA GLU A 43 -0.58 9.21 -1.51
C GLU A 43 -0.90 7.92 -0.76
N LEU A 44 0.13 7.26 -0.24
CA LEU A 44 0.05 5.96 0.40
C LEU A 44 0.00 6.09 1.93
N PHE A 45 -0.94 5.41 2.55
CA PHE A 45 -1.03 5.31 4.00
C PHE A 45 -0.21 4.13 4.51
N ILE A 46 0.90 4.45 5.16
CA ILE A 46 1.87 3.47 5.63
C ILE A 46 2.12 3.70 7.11
N LYS A 47 2.06 2.66 7.93
CA LYS A 47 2.61 2.69 9.28
C LYS A 47 4.02 2.13 9.29
N ASN A 48 4.94 2.92 9.83
CA ASN A 48 6.28 2.46 10.21
C ASN A 48 6.30 2.07 11.70
N ALA A 49 7.46 1.78 12.28
CA ALA A 49 7.55 1.27 13.66
C ALA A 49 6.84 2.13 14.72
N THR A 50 6.67 3.44 14.50
CA THR A 50 6.15 4.33 15.55
C THR A 50 5.02 5.23 15.08
N ARG A 51 4.86 5.44 13.77
CA ARG A 51 3.97 6.48 13.23
C ARG A 51 3.27 6.04 11.96
N LEU A 52 2.08 6.59 11.77
CA LEU A 52 1.40 6.58 10.49
C LEU A 52 1.92 7.76 9.64
N ILE A 53 2.24 7.48 8.39
CA ILE A 53 2.69 8.47 7.42
C ILE A 53 1.81 8.44 6.18
N SER A 54 1.61 9.62 5.60
CA SER A 54 1.22 9.77 4.19
C SER A 54 2.50 9.84 3.36
N PHE A 55 2.63 8.98 2.36
CA PHE A 55 3.81 8.92 1.50
C PHE A 55 3.40 9.17 0.04
N ASP A 56 3.93 10.23 -0.55
CA ASP A 56 3.81 10.47 -1.99
C ASP A 56 4.88 9.66 -2.72
N PRO A 57 4.49 8.66 -3.53
CA PRO A 57 5.46 7.80 -4.19
C PRO A 57 6.16 8.44 -5.39
N GLU A 58 5.60 9.52 -5.95
CA GLU A 58 6.20 10.24 -7.07
C GLU A 58 7.27 11.21 -6.58
N SER A 59 6.95 12.02 -5.57
CA SER A 59 7.91 12.98 -5.01
C SER A 59 8.78 12.41 -3.89
N GLN A 60 8.48 11.19 -3.41
CA GLN A 60 9.08 10.53 -2.25
C GLN A 60 8.95 11.31 -0.94
N LYS A 61 8.05 12.30 -0.90
CA LYS A 61 7.80 13.09 0.31
C LYS A 61 6.98 12.28 1.30
N GLN A 62 7.27 12.50 2.57
CA GLN A 62 6.59 11.85 3.67
C GLN A 62 6.01 12.93 4.58
N ASN A 63 4.73 12.82 4.88
CA ASN A 63 4.07 13.63 5.90
C ASN A 63 3.76 12.74 7.09
N ILE A 64 4.27 13.14 8.25
CA ILE A 64 3.96 12.47 9.51
C ILE A 64 2.55 12.88 9.90
N LEU A 65 1.65 11.90 9.98
CA LEU A 65 0.32 12.13 10.49
C LEU A 65 0.39 12.13 12.01
N ALA A 66 -0.36 13.02 12.67
CA ALA A 66 -0.31 13.24 14.11
C ALA A 66 -0.83 12.05 14.97
N ILE A 67 -0.94 10.87 14.38
CA ILE A 67 -1.33 9.63 15.04
C ILE A 67 -0.04 8.92 15.46
N GLU A 68 0.38 9.21 16.69
CA GLU A 68 1.42 8.47 17.39
C GLU A 68 0.84 7.16 17.95
N ASP A 69 1.64 6.09 17.98
CA ASP A 69 1.23 4.75 18.46
C ASP A 69 0.02 4.15 17.71
N ALA A 70 0.15 4.02 16.39
CA ALA A 70 -0.83 3.36 15.52
C ALA A 70 -0.89 1.82 15.69
N ASP A 71 -0.58 1.28 16.87
CA ASP A 71 -0.69 -0.15 17.21
C ASP A 71 -2.13 -0.67 17.19
N TRP A 72 -3.10 0.22 17.36
CA TRP A 72 -4.53 -0.07 17.21
C TRP A 72 -4.99 -0.23 15.76
N VAL A 73 -4.17 0.14 14.76
CA VAL A 73 -4.49 -0.05 13.34
C VAL A 73 -4.16 -1.50 12.94
N GLY A 74 -4.71 -2.47 13.69
CA GLY A 74 -4.49 -3.90 13.47
C GLY A 74 -5.36 -4.50 12.37
N PHE A 75 -6.29 -3.71 11.80
CA PHE A 75 -7.26 -4.24 10.85
C PHE A 75 -7.76 -3.14 9.91
N THR A 76 -7.20 -3.09 8.70
CA THR A 76 -7.99 -2.62 7.56
C THR A 76 -8.73 -3.82 7.02
N ALA A 77 -10.05 -3.77 6.99
CA ALA A 77 -10.79 -4.70 6.16
C ALA A 77 -10.29 -4.48 4.73
N ASN A 78 -9.44 -5.37 4.24
CA ASN A 78 -9.07 -5.39 2.83
C ASN A 78 -10.38 -5.65 2.10
N SER A 79 -11.05 -4.58 1.65
CA SER A 79 -12.21 -4.69 0.75
C SER A 79 -11.66 -5.12 -0.60
N MET A 80 -11.37 -6.40 -0.72
CA MET A 80 -11.22 -7.05 -2.01
C MET A 80 -12.62 -7.55 -2.35
N GLU A 81 -13.37 -6.74 -3.09
CA GLU A 81 -14.62 -7.21 -3.70
C GLU A 81 -14.30 -8.47 -4.50
N SER A 82 -15.11 -9.51 -4.30
CA SER A 82 -14.82 -10.86 -4.79
C SER A 82 -14.70 -10.89 -6.31
N LEU A 83 -13.52 -11.29 -6.80
CA LEU A 83 -13.23 -11.53 -8.20
C LEU A 83 -13.70 -12.92 -8.64
N ILE A 84 -15.00 -13.22 -8.51
CA ILE A 84 -15.56 -14.43 -9.11
C ILE A 84 -15.84 -14.11 -10.57
N LEU A 85 -15.00 -14.62 -11.47
CA LEU A 85 -15.42 -14.81 -12.85
C LEU A 85 -16.54 -15.87 -12.82
N LEU A 86 -17.80 -15.44 -12.90
CA LEU A 86 -18.89 -16.36 -13.20
C LEU A 86 -18.65 -16.84 -14.63
N ASP A 87 -18.01 -18.01 -14.77
CA ASP A 87 -17.95 -18.70 -16.05
C ASP A 87 -19.37 -18.80 -16.58
N GLY A 88 -19.57 -18.28 -17.79
CA GLY A 88 -20.86 -18.22 -18.46
C GLY A 88 -21.34 -19.65 -18.66
N GLY A 89 -22.15 -20.12 -17.72
CA GLY A 89 -22.85 -21.38 -17.80
C GLY A 89 -23.54 -21.48 -19.15
N LYS A 90 -23.09 -22.50 -19.89
CA LYS A 90 -23.43 -22.91 -21.24
C LYS A 90 -24.91 -22.82 -21.62
#